data_AF-A0A2K6BE28-F1
#
_entry.id   AF-A0A2K6BE28-F1
#
_cell.length_a   1.000
_cell.length_b   1.000
_cell.length_c   1.000
_cell.angle_alpha   90.00
_cell.angle_beta   90.00
_cell.angle_gamma   90.00
#
_symmetry.space_group_name_H-M   'P 1'
#
loop_
_entity.id
_entity.type
_entity.pdbx_description
1 polymer ?
#
loop_
_entity_poly.entity_id
_entity_poly.type
_entity_poly.pdbx_seq_one_letter_code
_entity_poly.pdbx_strand_id
1 'polypeptide(L)'
;MNNVIVRLSQISEDVIRLFKKSKEIGLQMHEELLKVTNELYTVMKTYHMYHAESISAESKLKEAEKQEEKQFNKSGDLSMNLLRHEDRPQRRSSVKKIEKMKEKRQAKYSENKLKCTKARNDYLLNLAATNAAISKYYIHDVSDLIDCCDLGFHASLARTFRTYLSAEYNLETSRHEGLDVIENAVDNLDSRSDKHTVMDMCNQVFCPPLKFEFQPHMGDEVCQVSAQQPVQTELLMRYHQLQSRLATLKIENEEVRKTLDATMQTLQDMLTVEDFDVSDAFQHSRSTESVKSAASETYMSKINIAKRRANQQETEMFYFTCLSTHWQ
;
A
#
# COMPACT_ATOMS: atom_id res chain seq x y z
N MET A 1 11.46 10.16 10.45
CA MET A 1 12.33 9.14 9.83
C MET A 1 13.02 8.21 10.85
N ASN A 2 13.67 8.71 11.91
CA ASN A 2 14.36 7.87 12.91
C ASN A 2 13.49 6.74 13.50
N ASN A 3 12.19 6.98 13.73
CA ASN A 3 11.28 5.98 14.28
C ASN A 3 11.07 4.76 13.35
N VAL A 4 10.91 5.00 12.03
CA VAL A 4 10.69 3.94 11.04
C VAL A 4 11.94 3.06 10.89
N ILE A 5 13.12 3.69 10.81
CA ILE A 5 14.41 2.99 10.68
C ILE A 5 14.63 2.04 11.87
N VAL A 6 14.45 2.53 13.10
CA VAL A 6 14.60 1.71 14.32
C VAL A 6 13.63 0.53 14.32
N ARG A 7 12.37 0.74 13.92
CA ARG A 7 11.39 -0.35 13.82
C ARG A 7 11.77 -1.40 12.79
N LEU A 8 12.26 -0.99 11.62
CA LEU A 8 12.72 -1.92 10.59
C LEU A 8 13.94 -2.73 11.06
N SER A 9 14.88 -2.10 11.78
CA SER A 9 16.01 -2.79 12.40
C SER A 9 15.53 -3.87 13.38
N GLN A 10 14.61 -3.50 14.29
CA GLN A 10 14.04 -4.43 15.26
C GLN A 10 13.31 -5.61 14.59
N ILE A 11 12.52 -5.32 13.55
CA ILE A 11 11.84 -6.37 12.77
C ILE A 11 12.86 -7.32 12.14
N SER A 12 13.95 -6.81 11.57
CA SER A 12 15.02 -7.63 11.00
C SER A 12 15.62 -8.57 12.04
N GLU A 13 15.97 -8.05 13.22
CA GLU A 13 16.51 -8.84 14.33
C GLU A 13 15.52 -9.92 14.81
N ASP A 14 14.25 -9.56 14.95
CA ASP A 14 13.20 -10.48 15.39
C ASP A 14 12.97 -11.61 14.36
N VAL A 15 12.93 -11.29 13.06
CA VAL A 15 12.79 -12.28 11.97
C VAL A 15 13.97 -13.26 11.98
N ILE A 16 15.21 -12.77 12.11
CA ILE A 16 16.39 -13.63 12.17
C ILE A 16 16.33 -14.56 13.37
N ARG A 17 15.97 -14.04 14.55
CA ARG A 17 15.85 -14.81 15.79
C ARG A 17 14.76 -15.88 15.69
N LEU A 18 13.57 -15.51 15.21
CA LEU A 18 12.44 -16.43 15.07
C LEU A 18 12.72 -17.51 14.03
N PHE A 19 13.25 -17.13 12.87
CA PHE A 19 13.65 -18.09 11.82
C PHE A 19 14.64 -19.14 12.35
N LYS A 20 15.66 -18.70 13.10
CA LYS A 20 16.64 -19.63 13.70
C LYS A 20 15.95 -20.63 14.62
N LYS A 21 15.01 -20.16 15.46
CA LYS A 21 14.28 -21.03 16.40
C LYS A 21 13.34 -22.00 15.69
N SER A 22 12.59 -21.53 14.70
CA SER A 22 11.73 -22.40 13.89
C SER A 22 12.55 -23.45 13.11
N LYS A 23 13.73 -23.07 12.59
CA LYS A 23 14.63 -24.03 11.95
C LYS A 23 15.08 -25.13 12.92
N GLU A 24 15.45 -24.79 14.16
CA GLU A 24 15.82 -25.77 15.19
C GLU A 24 14.66 -26.75 15.48
N ILE A 25 13.44 -26.24 15.61
CA ILE A 25 12.24 -27.05 15.85
C ILE A 25 11.96 -27.98 14.67
N GLY A 26 12.02 -27.46 13.43
CA GLY A 26 11.82 -28.27 12.22
C GLY A 26 12.83 -29.40 12.08
N LEU A 27 14.10 -29.16 12.45
CA LEU A 27 15.12 -30.21 12.49
C LEU A 27 14.79 -31.30 13.51
N GLN A 28 14.35 -30.92 14.71
CA GLN A 28 13.95 -31.87 15.75
C GLN A 28 12.76 -32.73 15.31
N MET A 29 11.76 -32.14 14.65
CA MET A 29 10.59 -32.87 14.13
C MET A 29 10.99 -33.87 13.04
N HIS A 30 11.92 -33.49 12.17
CA HIS A 30 12.48 -34.40 11.17
C HIS A 30 13.26 -35.57 11.81
N GLU A 31 14.01 -35.33 12.88
CA GLU A 31 14.73 -36.36 13.61
C GLU A 31 13.77 -37.39 14.26
N GLU A 32 12.67 -36.92 14.86
CA GLU A 32 11.65 -37.81 15.43
C GLU A 32 10.94 -38.64 14.35
N LEU A 33 10.62 -38.07 13.18
CA LEU A 33 10.07 -38.84 12.06
C LEU A 33 11.04 -39.94 11.58
N LEU A 34 12.32 -39.62 11.49
CA LEU A 34 13.34 -40.58 11.09
C LEU A 34 13.43 -41.73 12.11
N LYS A 35 13.35 -41.41 13.41
CA LYS A 35 13.36 -42.39 14.49
C LYS A 35 12.18 -43.35 14.40
N VAL A 36 10.95 -42.85 14.27
CA VAL A 36 9.74 -43.68 14.13
C VAL A 36 9.80 -44.55 12.86
N THR A 37 10.34 -44.01 11.76
CA THR A 37 10.51 -44.77 10.51
C THR A 37 11.55 -45.89 10.66
N ASN A 38 12.65 -45.64 11.37
CA ASN A 38 13.69 -46.64 11.65
C ASN A 38 13.18 -47.76 12.58
N GLU A 39 12.37 -47.40 13.58
CA GLU A 39 11.70 -48.36 14.45
C GLU A 39 10.76 -49.28 13.64
N LEU A 40 9.94 -48.71 12.75
CA LEU A 40 9.07 -49.50 11.85
C LEU A 40 9.88 -50.51 11.01
N TYR A 41 11.01 -50.07 10.44
CA TYR A 41 11.86 -50.93 9.64
C TYR A 41 12.44 -52.11 10.45
N THR A 42 12.76 -51.88 11.72
CA THR A 42 13.27 -52.90 12.64
C THR A 42 12.20 -53.94 13.01
N VAL A 43 10.98 -53.47 13.31
CA VAL A 43 9.84 -54.35 13.61
C VAL A 43 9.44 -55.17 12.39
N MET A 44 9.44 -54.57 11.19
CA MET A 44 9.19 -55.26 9.93
C MET A 44 10.19 -56.40 9.69
N LYS A 45 11.50 -56.16 9.89
CA LYS A 45 12.53 -57.22 9.78
C LYS A 45 12.28 -58.39 10.72
N THR A 46 11.89 -58.09 11.96
CA THR A 46 11.57 -59.10 12.98
C THR A 46 10.36 -59.94 12.55
N TYR A 47 9.31 -59.31 12.03
CA TYR A 47 8.16 -60.00 11.45
C TYR A 47 8.57 -60.90 10.29
N HIS A 48 9.34 -60.40 9.31
CA HIS A 48 9.80 -61.20 8.16
C HIS A 48 10.61 -62.42 8.57
N MET A 49 11.49 -62.28 9.57
CA MET A 49 12.27 -63.39 10.12
C MET A 49 11.37 -64.48 10.72
N TYR A 50 10.45 -64.11 11.63
CA TYR A 50 9.54 -65.09 12.24
C TYR A 50 8.53 -65.69 11.26
N HIS A 51 8.14 -64.94 10.24
CA HIS A 51 7.29 -65.45 9.16
C HIS A 51 8.03 -66.54 8.36
N ALA A 52 9.29 -66.31 7.99
CA ALA A 52 10.12 -67.30 7.31
C ALA A 52 10.34 -68.57 8.17
N GLU A 53 10.60 -68.41 9.48
CA GLU A 53 10.72 -69.53 10.42
C GLU A 53 9.40 -70.33 10.57
N SER A 54 8.25 -69.64 10.55
CA SER A 54 6.93 -70.27 10.58
C SER A 54 6.66 -71.07 9.31
N ILE A 55 6.95 -70.52 8.13
CA ILE A 55 6.84 -71.22 6.84
C ILE A 55 7.74 -72.46 6.83
N SER A 56 8.99 -72.33 7.27
CA SER A 56 9.93 -73.46 7.33
C SER A 56 9.43 -74.58 8.26
N ALA A 57 8.89 -74.24 9.43
CA ALA A 57 8.32 -75.21 10.35
C ALA A 57 7.06 -75.89 9.79
N GLU A 58 6.22 -75.14 9.07
CA GLU A 58 5.03 -75.67 8.39
C GLU A 58 5.41 -76.69 7.31
N SER A 59 6.40 -76.39 6.47
CA SER A 59 6.89 -77.31 5.45
C SER A 59 7.42 -78.62 6.06
N LYS A 60 8.21 -78.53 7.14
CA LYS A 60 8.72 -79.71 7.86
C LYS A 60 7.61 -80.55 8.49
N LEU A 61 6.55 -79.91 8.99
CA LEU A 61 5.36 -80.59 9.52
C LEU A 61 4.62 -81.33 8.40
N LYS A 62 4.35 -80.66 7.27
CA LYS A 62 3.71 -81.27 6.08
C LYS A 62 4.50 -82.46 5.54
N GLU A 63 5.83 -82.39 5.55
CA GLU A 63 6.67 -83.54 5.19
C GLU A 63 6.53 -84.71 6.16
N ALA A 64 6.38 -84.44 7.47
CA ALA A 64 6.14 -85.46 8.49
C ALA A 64 4.79 -86.14 8.31
N GLU A 65 3.75 -85.37 8.02
CA GLU A 65 2.39 -85.85 7.74
C GLU A 65 2.39 -86.76 6.50
N LYS A 66 3.07 -86.36 5.42
CA LYS A 66 3.23 -87.22 4.23
C LYS A 66 4.02 -88.51 4.52
N GLN A 67 4.98 -88.51 5.44
CA GLN A 67 5.73 -89.71 5.83
C GLN A 67 4.87 -90.69 6.64
N GLU A 68 3.97 -90.17 7.48
CA GLU A 68 2.98 -90.95 8.23
C GLU A 68 1.96 -91.61 7.29
N GLU A 69 1.36 -90.84 6.37
CA GLU A 69 0.43 -91.35 5.35
C GLU A 69 1.05 -92.47 4.49
N LYS A 70 2.32 -92.33 4.10
CA LYS A 70 3.05 -93.36 3.34
C LYS A 70 3.28 -94.67 4.12
N GLN A 71 3.41 -94.63 5.45
CA GLN A 71 3.53 -95.84 6.27
C GLN A 71 2.19 -96.48 6.61
N PHE A 72 1.13 -95.67 6.74
CA PHE A 72 -0.23 -96.17 6.93
C PHE A 72 -0.77 -96.83 5.65
N ASN A 73 -0.52 -96.24 4.47
CA ASN A 73 -0.94 -96.81 3.18
C ASN A 73 -0.19 -98.10 2.81
N LYS A 74 1.05 -98.31 3.28
CA LYS A 74 1.76 -99.60 3.18
C LYS A 74 1.19 -100.70 4.10
N SER A 75 0.37 -100.34 5.08
CA SER A 75 -0.24 -101.28 6.03
C SER A 75 -1.61 -101.77 5.56
N GLY A 76 -2.29 -101.05 4.66
CA GLY A 76 -3.56 -101.46 4.05
C GLY A 76 -3.42 -102.57 3.00
N ASP A 77 -2.28 -102.67 2.31
CA ASP A 77 -2.07 -103.60 1.19
C ASP A 77 -1.53 -104.98 1.60
N LEU A 78 -1.25 -105.20 2.90
CA LEU A 78 -0.67 -106.44 3.42
C LEU A 78 -1.63 -107.27 4.29
N SER A 79 -2.93 -106.94 4.29
CA SER A 79 -3.96 -107.66 5.06
C SER A 79 -4.78 -108.63 4.21
N MET A 80 -4.14 -109.34 3.28
CA MET A 80 -4.66 -110.59 2.69
C MET A 80 -3.48 -111.54 2.44
N ASN A 81 -2.92 -112.13 3.50
CA ASN A 81 -2.57 -113.56 3.56
C ASN A 81 -1.88 -113.91 4.88
N LEU A 82 -2.54 -114.82 5.59
CA LEU A 82 -2.25 -115.30 6.93
C LEU A 82 -1.05 -116.25 7.01
N LEU A 83 -0.57 -116.36 8.26
CA LEU A 83 0.28 -117.40 8.85
C LEU A 83 1.80 -117.28 8.63
N ARG A 84 2.48 -116.65 9.59
CA ARG A 84 3.62 -117.26 10.31
C ARG A 84 4.03 -116.45 11.55
N HIS A 85 4.38 -117.21 12.58
CA HIS A 85 4.87 -116.77 13.88
C HIS A 85 6.33 -116.26 13.78
N GLU A 86 6.75 -115.55 14.83
CA GLU A 86 8.06 -114.93 15.12
C GLU A 86 8.28 -113.47 14.67
N ASP A 87 8.62 -112.65 15.68
CA ASP A 87 9.12 -111.28 15.67
C ASP A 87 8.28 -110.15 15.06
N ARG A 88 7.33 -109.64 15.85
CA ARG A 88 6.76 -108.29 15.67
C ARG A 88 6.75 -107.38 16.93
N PRO A 89 7.90 -107.04 17.52
CA PRO A 89 8.04 -105.81 18.31
C PRO A 89 8.47 -104.59 17.46
N GLN A 90 9.23 -104.81 16.37
CA GLN A 90 9.88 -103.76 15.58
C GLN A 90 8.91 -102.80 14.85
N ARG A 91 7.74 -103.29 14.39
CA ARG A 91 6.80 -102.50 13.56
C ARG A 91 5.88 -101.55 14.35
N ARG A 92 5.57 -101.86 15.61
CA ARG A 92 4.79 -100.94 16.49
C ARG A 92 5.64 -99.78 17.01
N SER A 93 6.97 -99.95 17.11
CA SER A 93 7.88 -98.90 17.60
C SER A 93 8.17 -97.82 16.54
N SER A 94 8.22 -98.17 15.25
CA SER A 94 8.46 -97.20 14.16
C SER A 94 7.30 -96.22 13.98
N VAL A 95 6.06 -96.70 14.06
CA VAL A 95 4.84 -95.87 13.98
C VAL A 95 4.78 -94.90 15.16
N LYS A 96 4.96 -95.38 16.40
CA LYS A 96 5.05 -94.51 17.60
C LYS A 96 6.18 -93.48 17.51
N LYS A 97 7.30 -93.81 16.88
CA LYS A 97 8.43 -92.88 16.69
C LYS A 97 8.09 -91.76 15.68
N ILE A 98 7.31 -92.07 14.64
CA ILE A 98 6.85 -91.10 13.64
C ILE A 98 5.78 -90.20 14.21
N GLU A 99 4.83 -90.76 14.96
CA GLU A 99 3.78 -90.03 15.67
C GLU A 99 4.39 -89.01 16.65
N LYS A 100 5.38 -89.44 17.46
CA LYS A 100 6.13 -88.55 18.36
C LYS A 100 6.96 -87.48 17.61
N MET A 101 7.49 -87.80 16.43
CA MET A 101 8.19 -86.85 15.55
C MET A 101 7.25 -85.80 14.97
N LYS A 102 6.05 -86.22 14.52
CA LYS A 102 4.99 -85.33 14.05
C LYS A 102 4.51 -84.43 15.17
N GLU A 103 4.24 -84.97 16.35
CA GLU A 103 3.81 -84.19 17.52
C GLU A 103 4.85 -83.13 17.90
N LYS A 104 6.15 -83.48 17.89
CA LYS A 104 7.24 -82.52 18.09
C LYS A 104 7.27 -81.42 17.02
N ARG A 105 7.05 -81.76 15.74
CA ARG A 105 6.99 -80.80 14.63
C ARG A 105 5.73 -79.92 14.71
N GLN A 106 4.60 -80.48 15.15
CA GLN A 106 3.35 -79.76 15.39
C GLN A 106 3.51 -78.73 16.51
N ALA A 107 4.13 -79.11 17.62
CA ALA A 107 4.44 -78.19 18.71
C ALA A 107 5.37 -77.06 18.23
N LYS A 108 6.40 -77.37 17.44
CA LYS A 108 7.33 -76.36 16.91
C LYS A 108 6.67 -75.40 15.92
N TYR A 109 5.83 -75.92 15.02
CA TYR A 109 5.03 -75.09 14.13
C TYR A 109 4.10 -74.16 14.91
N SER A 110 3.40 -74.69 15.93
CA SER A 110 2.47 -73.91 16.75
C SER A 110 3.20 -72.77 17.50
N GLU A 111 4.39 -73.04 18.05
CA GLU A 111 5.25 -72.02 18.67
C GLU A 111 5.68 -70.94 17.66
N ASN A 112 6.18 -71.33 16.49
CA ASN A 112 6.65 -70.40 15.46
C ASN A 112 5.49 -69.58 14.86
N LYS A 113 4.31 -70.19 14.67
CA LYS A 113 3.11 -69.50 14.19
C LYS A 113 2.64 -68.46 15.20
N LEU A 114 2.72 -68.75 16.50
CA LEU A 114 2.40 -67.79 17.55
C LEU A 114 3.40 -66.62 17.56
N LYS A 115 4.71 -66.89 17.44
CA LYS A 115 5.75 -65.84 17.33
C LYS A 115 5.52 -64.96 16.11
N CYS A 116 5.27 -65.56 14.94
CA CYS A 116 4.94 -64.85 13.72
C CYS A 116 3.69 -63.98 13.90
N THR A 117 2.65 -64.50 14.56
CA THR A 117 1.41 -63.75 14.79
C THR A 117 1.64 -62.54 15.70
N LYS A 118 2.42 -62.71 16.79
CA LYS A 118 2.78 -61.61 17.69
C LYS A 118 3.58 -60.52 16.97
N ALA A 119 4.61 -60.90 16.22
CA ALA A 119 5.43 -59.95 15.48
C ALA A 119 4.67 -59.27 14.34
N ARG A 120 3.73 -59.96 13.69
CA ARG A 120 2.83 -59.34 12.70
C ARG A 120 1.93 -58.29 13.34
N ASN A 121 1.34 -58.59 14.50
CA ASN A 121 0.49 -57.63 15.21
C ASN A 121 1.30 -56.40 15.63
N ASP A 122 2.51 -56.59 16.17
CA ASP A 122 3.41 -55.51 16.54
C ASP A 122 3.81 -54.65 15.32
N TYR A 123 4.09 -55.29 14.18
CA TYR A 123 4.34 -54.58 12.92
C TYR A 123 3.13 -53.75 12.47
N LEU A 124 1.92 -54.30 12.50
CA LEU A 124 0.71 -53.57 12.10
C LEU A 124 0.41 -52.37 13.01
N LEU A 125 0.66 -52.50 14.32
CA LEU A 125 0.52 -51.40 15.27
C LEU A 125 1.55 -50.29 15.01
N ASN A 126 2.82 -50.65 14.82
CA ASN A 126 3.87 -49.69 14.48
C ASN A 126 3.63 -49.04 13.12
N LEU A 127 3.10 -49.78 12.13
CA LEU A 127 2.76 -49.25 10.82
C LEU A 127 1.66 -48.19 10.92
N ALA A 128 0.61 -48.45 11.71
CA ALA A 128 -0.45 -47.48 11.95
C ALA A 128 0.07 -46.23 12.69
N ALA A 129 0.89 -46.40 13.73
CA ALA A 129 1.48 -45.30 14.48
C ALA A 129 2.42 -44.44 13.62
N THR A 130 3.25 -45.07 12.79
CA THR A 130 4.17 -44.38 11.88
C THR A 130 3.41 -43.58 10.84
N ASN A 131 2.38 -44.17 10.22
CA ASN A 131 1.53 -43.47 9.26
C ASN A 131 0.83 -42.27 9.91
N ALA A 132 0.32 -42.42 11.13
CA ALA A 132 -0.29 -41.30 11.87
C ALA A 132 0.72 -40.18 12.16
N ALA A 133 1.95 -40.51 12.56
CA ALA A 133 3.01 -39.53 12.79
C ALA A 133 3.39 -38.77 11.51
N ILE A 134 3.54 -39.49 10.38
CA ILE A 134 3.83 -38.88 9.08
C ILE A 134 2.67 -37.98 8.63
N SER A 135 1.43 -38.45 8.74
CA SER A 135 0.25 -37.63 8.40
C SER A 135 0.17 -36.39 9.26
N LYS A 136 0.36 -36.49 10.59
CA LYS A 136 0.38 -35.34 11.48
C LYS A 136 1.45 -34.33 11.06
N TYR A 137 2.66 -34.81 10.78
CA TYR A 137 3.78 -33.98 10.34
C TYR A 137 3.40 -33.11 9.14
N TYR A 138 2.90 -33.73 8.07
CA TYR A 138 2.65 -33.03 6.81
C TYR A 138 1.35 -32.23 6.77
N ILE A 139 0.32 -32.63 7.54
CA ILE A 139 -0.99 -31.98 7.51
C ILE A 139 -1.05 -30.79 8.46
N HIS A 140 -0.40 -30.87 9.62
CA HIS A 140 -0.53 -29.86 10.68
C HIS A 140 0.79 -29.21 11.02
N ASP A 141 1.72 -30.03 11.47
CA ASP A 141 2.99 -29.66 12.08
C ASP A 141 3.87 -28.78 11.18
N VAL A 142 3.92 -29.04 9.86
CA VAL A 142 4.61 -28.17 8.89
C VAL A 142 3.92 -26.81 8.74
N SER A 143 2.59 -26.77 8.73
CA SER A 143 1.83 -25.52 8.63
C SER A 143 2.08 -24.65 9.86
N ASP A 144 1.95 -25.23 11.05
CA ASP A 144 2.18 -24.54 12.32
C ASP A 144 3.61 -23.99 12.42
N LEU A 145 4.59 -24.72 11.87
CA LEU A 145 5.98 -24.28 11.84
C LEU A 145 6.17 -23.03 10.96
N ILE A 146 5.50 -22.96 9.81
CA ILE A 146 5.54 -21.80 8.91
C ILE A 146 4.92 -20.59 9.62
N ASP A 147 3.75 -20.77 10.25
CA ASP A 147 3.10 -19.70 11.01
C ASP A 147 3.98 -19.17 12.16
N CYS A 148 4.77 -20.04 12.79
CA CYS A 148 5.75 -19.65 13.80
C CYS A 148 6.94 -18.85 13.21
N CYS A 149 7.34 -19.11 11.96
CA CYS A 149 8.39 -18.34 11.28
C CYS A 149 7.94 -16.89 11.01
N ASP A 150 6.67 -16.71 10.64
CA ASP A 150 6.11 -15.42 10.25
C ASP A 150 5.47 -14.65 11.42
N LEU A 151 5.61 -15.17 12.64
CA LEU A 151 4.93 -14.68 13.83
C LEU A 151 5.20 -13.19 14.05
N GLY A 152 4.16 -12.37 13.84
CA GLY A 152 4.19 -10.93 14.08
C GLY A 152 4.92 -10.09 13.01
N PHE A 153 5.46 -10.70 11.95
CA PHE A 153 6.16 -9.98 10.88
C PHE A 153 5.25 -8.97 10.18
N HIS A 154 4.14 -9.45 9.59
CA HIS A 154 3.19 -8.60 8.87
C HIS A 154 2.59 -7.51 9.76
N ALA A 155 2.20 -7.87 10.99
CA ALA A 155 1.64 -6.92 11.95
C ALA A 155 2.64 -5.80 12.31
N SER A 156 3.92 -6.16 12.52
CA SER A 156 4.95 -5.19 12.85
C SER A 156 5.32 -4.31 11.67
N LEU A 157 5.45 -4.89 10.47
CA LEU A 157 5.71 -4.15 9.24
C LEU A 157 4.57 -3.18 8.91
N ALA A 158 3.31 -3.63 9.05
CA ALA A 158 2.15 -2.78 8.82
C ALA A 158 2.07 -1.60 9.79
N ARG A 159 2.44 -1.77 11.07
CA ARG A 159 2.54 -0.66 12.02
C ARG A 159 3.64 0.34 11.64
N THR A 160 4.77 -0.16 11.15
CA THR A 160 5.87 0.68 10.67
C THR A 160 5.43 1.54 9.47
N PHE A 161 4.78 0.95 8.48
CA PHE A 161 4.27 1.71 7.33
C PHE A 161 3.14 2.67 7.70
N ARG A 162 2.25 2.31 8.64
CA ARG A 162 1.25 3.26 9.15
C ARG A 162 1.89 4.45 9.86
N THR A 163 3.03 4.25 10.53
CA THR A 163 3.80 5.36 11.12
C THR A 163 4.35 6.29 10.05
N TYR A 164 4.85 5.73 8.94
CA TYR A 164 5.30 6.50 7.78
C TYR A 164 4.14 7.30 7.15
N LEU A 165 3.03 6.63 6.82
CA LEU A 165 1.84 7.28 6.25
C LEU A 165 1.31 8.39 7.16
N SER A 166 1.25 8.16 8.47
CA SER A 166 0.83 9.17 9.43
C SER A 166 1.74 10.41 9.37
N ALA A 167 3.06 10.24 9.21
CA ALA A 167 3.98 11.36 9.07
C ALA A 167 3.74 12.16 7.77
N GLU A 168 3.54 11.46 6.64
CA GLU A 168 3.25 12.10 5.35
C GLU A 168 1.92 12.87 5.40
N TYR A 169 0.85 12.28 5.95
CA TYR A 169 -0.44 12.96 6.08
C TYR A 169 -0.35 14.23 6.93
N ASN A 170 0.36 14.18 8.07
CA ASN A 170 0.53 15.38 8.90
C ASN A 170 1.36 16.46 8.19
N LEU A 171 2.37 16.07 7.40
CA LEU A 171 3.14 17.02 6.60
C LEU A 171 2.30 17.65 5.50
N GLU A 172 1.45 16.87 4.84
CA GLU A 172 0.49 17.35 3.85
C GLU A 172 -0.50 18.34 4.46
N THR A 173 -1.10 18.02 5.61
CA THR A 173 -1.98 18.94 6.35
C THR A 173 -1.27 20.25 6.70
N SER A 174 -0.05 20.18 7.27
CA SER A 174 0.71 21.38 7.61
C SER A 174 1.08 22.22 6.39
N ARG A 175 1.33 21.59 5.24
CA ARG A 175 1.55 22.32 3.98
C ARG A 175 0.29 23.00 3.50
N HIS A 176 -0.85 22.33 3.58
CA HIS A 176 -2.14 22.89 3.19
C HIS A 176 -2.50 24.11 4.04
N GLU A 177 -2.36 24.01 5.36
CA GLU A 177 -2.53 25.16 6.27
C GLU A 177 -1.62 26.35 5.89
N GLY A 178 -0.37 26.08 5.48
CA GLY A 178 0.53 27.12 5.00
C GLY A 178 0.09 27.76 3.68
N LEU A 179 -0.54 26.99 2.79
CA LEU A 179 -1.13 27.50 1.55
C LEU A 179 -2.35 28.37 1.83
N ASP A 180 -3.22 27.95 2.74
CA ASP A 180 -4.41 28.72 3.15
C ASP A 180 -4.01 30.10 3.71
N VAL A 181 -2.92 30.19 4.46
CA VAL A 181 -2.41 31.49 4.97
C VAL A 181 -2.00 32.42 3.81
N ILE A 182 -1.38 31.87 2.77
CA ILE A 182 -0.97 32.65 1.60
C ILE A 182 -2.19 33.05 0.77
N GLU A 183 -3.13 32.13 0.55
CA GLU A 183 -4.38 32.41 -0.16
C GLU A 183 -5.15 33.54 0.53
N ASN A 184 -5.33 33.46 1.86
CA ASN A 184 -5.92 34.55 2.63
C ASN A 184 -5.13 35.86 2.50
N ALA A 185 -3.80 35.83 2.44
CA ALA A 185 -3.00 37.05 2.24
C ALA A 185 -3.22 37.66 0.84
N VAL A 186 -3.40 36.83 -0.18
CA VAL A 186 -3.73 37.26 -1.55
C VAL A 186 -5.12 37.87 -1.61
N ASP A 187 -6.12 37.24 -0.99
CA ASP A 187 -7.50 37.74 -0.94
C ASP A 187 -7.63 39.10 -0.24
N ASN A 188 -6.71 39.39 0.68
CA ASN A 188 -6.67 40.64 1.44
C ASN A 188 -5.88 41.76 0.74
N LEU A 189 -5.37 41.56 -0.48
CA LEU A 189 -4.72 42.63 -1.25
C LEU A 189 -5.74 43.72 -1.63
N ASP A 190 -5.64 44.89 -1.01
CA ASP A 190 -6.56 46.02 -1.24
C ASP A 190 -5.82 47.34 -1.46
N SER A 191 -5.61 47.68 -2.72
CA SER A 191 -4.98 48.95 -3.14
C SER A 191 -5.70 50.20 -2.62
N ARG A 192 -7.01 50.14 -2.36
CA ARG A 192 -7.77 51.27 -1.83
C ARG A 192 -7.45 51.45 -0.35
N SER A 193 -7.46 50.37 0.44
CA SER A 193 -7.06 50.40 1.84
C SER A 193 -5.61 50.88 2.01
N ASP A 194 -4.70 50.35 1.20
CA ASP A 194 -3.29 50.74 1.19
C ASP A 194 -3.12 52.24 0.91
N LYS A 195 -3.86 52.77 -0.08
CA LYS A 195 -3.86 54.22 -0.39
C LYS A 195 -4.30 55.06 0.81
N HIS A 196 -5.37 54.69 1.51
CA HIS A 196 -5.83 55.43 2.68
C HIS A 196 -4.77 55.40 3.78
N THR A 197 -4.18 54.23 4.03
CA THR A 197 -3.09 54.08 5.01
C THR A 197 -1.92 55.01 4.68
N VAL A 198 -1.50 55.09 3.42
CA VAL A 198 -0.45 56.02 2.98
C VAL A 198 -0.85 57.48 3.19
N MET A 199 -2.09 57.85 2.84
CA MET A 199 -2.57 59.22 3.02
C MET A 199 -2.61 59.63 4.50
N ASP A 200 -3.02 58.72 5.38
CA ASP A 200 -3.07 58.94 6.83
C ASP A 200 -1.68 59.03 7.45
N MET A 201 -0.77 58.13 7.06
CA MET A 201 0.64 58.15 7.49
C MET A 201 1.36 59.44 7.07
N CYS A 202 1.04 59.94 5.88
CA CYS A 202 1.66 61.13 5.29
C CYS A 202 0.72 62.36 5.33
N ASN A 203 -0.10 62.48 6.37
CA ASN A 203 -1.15 63.51 6.44
C ASN A 203 -0.63 64.95 6.25
N GLN A 204 0.61 65.26 6.68
CA GLN A 204 1.21 66.58 6.52
C GLN A 204 1.43 66.97 5.05
N VAL A 205 1.58 65.97 4.16
CA VAL A 205 1.78 66.17 2.72
C VAL A 205 0.44 66.30 2.00
N PHE A 206 -0.56 65.51 2.42
CA PHE A 206 -1.84 65.38 1.70
C PHE A 206 -2.97 66.23 2.29
N CYS A 207 -2.78 66.88 3.44
CA CYS A 207 -3.76 67.77 4.03
C CYS A 207 -4.00 68.99 3.13
N PRO A 208 -5.26 69.31 2.75
CA PRO A 208 -5.55 70.49 1.96
C PRO A 208 -5.11 71.78 2.68
N PRO A 209 -4.48 72.74 1.98
CA PRO A 209 -4.14 74.03 2.58
C PRO A 209 -5.40 74.83 2.90
N LEU A 210 -5.25 75.84 3.77
CA LEU A 210 -6.31 76.81 4.04
C LEU A 210 -6.74 77.50 2.74
N LYS A 211 -8.04 77.81 2.65
CA LYS A 211 -8.57 78.58 1.52
C LYS A 211 -7.93 79.97 1.52
N PHE A 212 -7.62 80.47 0.33
CA PHE A 212 -7.23 81.85 0.18
C PHE A 212 -8.39 82.76 0.55
N GLU A 213 -8.10 83.78 1.35
CA GLU A 213 -9.06 84.79 1.77
C GLU A 213 -8.76 86.13 1.09
N PHE A 214 -9.79 86.92 0.83
CA PHE A 214 -9.64 88.28 0.35
C PHE A 214 -8.80 89.11 1.33
N GLN A 215 -7.77 89.79 0.82
CA GLN A 215 -6.87 90.63 1.62
C GLN A 215 -7.17 92.11 1.29
N PRO A 216 -7.81 92.87 2.20
CA PRO A 216 -8.08 94.29 1.99
C PRO A 216 -6.81 95.10 1.78
N HIS A 217 -6.77 95.90 0.71
CA HIS A 217 -5.67 96.83 0.48
C HIS A 217 -5.97 98.18 1.14
N MET A 218 -5.07 98.67 2.01
CA MET A 218 -5.19 99.99 2.66
C MET A 218 -6.51 100.23 3.41
N GLY A 219 -7.07 99.18 4.02
CA GLY A 219 -8.30 99.28 4.82
C GLY A 219 -9.59 99.34 4.00
N ASP A 220 -9.58 98.84 2.75
CA ASP A 220 -10.80 98.69 1.95
C ASP A 220 -11.86 97.85 2.69
N GLU A 221 -13.01 98.47 2.98
CA GLU A 221 -14.11 97.84 3.72
C GLU A 221 -15.02 96.98 2.81
N VAL A 222 -14.85 97.04 1.48
CA VAL A 222 -15.69 96.31 0.53
C VAL A 222 -15.11 94.92 0.24
N CYS A 223 -15.77 93.87 0.73
CA CYS A 223 -15.37 92.47 0.54
C CYS A 223 -16.34 91.64 -0.33
N GLN A 224 -17.24 92.32 -1.05
CA GLN A 224 -18.27 91.70 -1.89
C GLN A 224 -18.32 92.36 -3.28
N VAL A 225 -18.86 91.62 -4.25
CA VAL A 225 -19.02 92.12 -5.62
C VAL A 225 -20.03 93.26 -5.65
N SER A 226 -19.60 94.46 -6.07
CA SER A 226 -20.46 95.63 -6.25
C SER A 226 -21.03 95.68 -7.66
N ALA A 227 -22.35 95.52 -7.79
CA ALA A 227 -23.04 95.41 -9.09
C ALA A 227 -23.95 96.62 -9.42
N GLN A 228 -23.58 97.81 -8.95
CA GLN A 228 -24.31 99.07 -9.23
C GLN A 228 -23.90 99.66 -10.59
N GLN A 229 -24.69 100.58 -11.15
CA GLN A 229 -24.28 101.29 -12.38
C GLN A 229 -23.06 102.19 -12.09
N PRO A 230 -22.07 102.30 -13.01
CA PRO A 230 -22.09 101.81 -14.40
C PRO A 230 -21.56 100.38 -14.61
N VAL A 231 -21.00 99.72 -13.60
CA VAL A 231 -20.28 98.42 -13.74
C VAL A 231 -21.20 97.21 -13.95
N GLN A 232 -22.49 97.34 -13.64
CA GLN A 232 -23.48 96.26 -13.75
C GLN A 232 -23.53 95.60 -15.14
N THR A 233 -23.50 96.40 -16.21
CA THR A 233 -23.61 95.89 -17.58
C THR A 233 -22.40 95.04 -17.97
N GLU A 234 -21.19 95.47 -17.60
CA GLU A 234 -19.95 94.71 -17.85
C GLU A 234 -19.93 93.39 -17.07
N LEU A 235 -20.40 93.40 -15.82
CA LEU A 235 -20.53 92.18 -15.01
C LEU A 235 -21.52 91.17 -15.62
N LEU A 236 -22.67 91.63 -16.13
CA LEU A 236 -23.63 90.77 -16.81
C LEU A 236 -23.07 90.18 -18.11
N MET A 237 -22.35 90.97 -18.90
CA MET A 237 -21.65 90.47 -20.09
C MET A 237 -20.62 89.42 -19.71
N ARG A 238 -19.83 89.66 -18.66
CA ARG A 238 -18.84 88.71 -18.16
C ARG A 238 -19.48 87.43 -17.66
N TYR A 239 -20.61 87.52 -16.96
CA TYR A 239 -21.38 86.37 -16.50
C TYR A 239 -21.82 85.49 -17.68
N HIS A 240 -22.46 86.06 -18.70
CA HIS A 240 -22.90 85.29 -19.87
C HIS A 240 -21.72 84.67 -20.64
N GLN A 241 -20.61 85.40 -20.74
CA GLN A 241 -19.38 84.87 -21.35
C GLN A 241 -18.84 83.65 -20.56
N LEU A 242 -18.76 83.75 -19.23
CA LEU A 242 -18.30 82.65 -18.37
C LEU A 242 -19.27 81.47 -18.41
N GLN A 243 -20.58 81.73 -18.42
CA GLN A 243 -21.60 80.70 -18.50
C GLN A 243 -21.49 79.91 -19.81
N SER A 244 -21.34 80.60 -20.95
CA SER A 244 -21.15 79.96 -22.25
C SER A 244 -19.86 79.14 -22.29
N ARG A 245 -18.74 79.69 -21.79
CA ARG A 245 -17.46 78.97 -21.75
C ARG A 245 -17.53 77.73 -20.86
N LEU A 246 -18.17 77.84 -19.69
CA LEU A 246 -18.34 76.72 -18.77
C LEU A 246 -19.19 75.60 -19.37
N ALA A 247 -20.23 75.95 -20.13
CA ALA A 247 -21.05 74.96 -20.82
C ALA A 247 -20.24 74.15 -21.84
N THR A 248 -19.40 74.81 -22.65
CA THR A 248 -18.49 74.15 -23.59
C THR A 248 -17.47 73.26 -22.86
N LEU A 249 -16.79 73.79 -21.83
CA LEU A 249 -15.79 73.04 -21.07
C LEU A 249 -16.38 71.79 -20.37
N LYS A 250 -17.64 71.86 -19.91
CA LYS A 250 -18.31 70.70 -19.31
C LYS A 250 -18.52 69.57 -20.32
N ILE A 251 -18.84 69.89 -21.56
CA ILE A 251 -19.04 68.90 -22.63
C ILE A 251 -17.69 68.27 -22.97
N GLU A 252 -16.67 69.09 -23.24
CA GLU A 252 -15.31 68.63 -23.55
C GLU A 252 -14.74 67.75 -22.42
N ASN A 253 -14.88 68.18 -21.16
CA ASN A 253 -14.38 67.41 -20.01
C ASN A 253 -15.09 66.06 -19.87
N GLU A 254 -16.40 66.00 -20.12
CA GLU A 254 -17.17 64.75 -20.08
C GLU A 254 -16.77 63.77 -21.19
N GLU A 255 -16.45 64.26 -22.40
CA GLU A 255 -15.95 63.43 -23.50
C GLU A 255 -14.56 62.85 -23.17
N VAL A 256 -13.65 63.67 -22.63
CA VAL A 256 -12.34 63.22 -22.18
C VAL A 256 -12.48 62.21 -21.04
N ARG A 257 -13.36 62.46 -20.06
CA ARG A 257 -13.62 61.56 -18.93
C ARG A 257 -14.12 60.19 -19.40
N LYS A 258 -15.10 60.14 -20.31
CA LYS A 258 -15.59 58.87 -20.87
C LYS A 258 -14.48 58.08 -21.57
N THR A 259 -13.63 58.76 -22.33
CA THR A 259 -12.50 58.13 -23.02
C THR A 259 -11.47 57.59 -22.02
N LEU A 260 -11.19 58.36 -20.95
CA LEU A 260 -10.31 57.94 -19.86
C LEU A 260 -10.88 56.71 -19.12
N ASP A 261 -12.15 56.73 -18.75
CA ASP A 261 -12.83 55.64 -18.04
C ASP A 261 -12.85 54.35 -18.89
N ALA A 262 -13.15 54.46 -20.19
CA ALA A 262 -13.13 53.32 -21.11
C ALA A 262 -11.72 52.73 -21.29
N THR A 263 -10.70 53.59 -21.38
CA THR A 263 -9.30 53.16 -21.48
C THR A 263 -8.84 52.49 -20.19
N MET A 264 -9.23 53.03 -19.03
CA MET A 264 -8.96 52.44 -17.72
C MET A 264 -9.59 51.05 -17.59
N GLN A 265 -10.85 50.88 -18.01
CA GLN A 265 -11.51 49.58 -18.01
C GLN A 265 -10.76 48.57 -18.91
N THR A 266 -10.36 49.00 -20.11
CA THR A 266 -9.58 48.15 -21.03
C THR A 266 -8.25 47.72 -20.41
N LEU A 267 -7.57 48.62 -19.69
CA LEU A 267 -6.35 48.29 -18.95
C LEU A 267 -6.61 47.31 -17.81
N GLN A 268 -7.69 47.49 -17.05
CA GLN A 268 -8.09 46.57 -15.99
C GLN A 268 -8.33 45.17 -16.55
N ASP A 269 -9.12 45.05 -17.62
CA ASP A 269 -9.42 43.77 -18.26
C ASP A 269 -8.15 43.05 -18.74
N MET A 270 -7.15 43.79 -19.24
CA MET A 270 -5.86 43.22 -19.64
C MET A 270 -5.00 42.77 -18.45
N LEU A 271 -5.12 43.43 -17.29
CA LEU A 271 -4.31 43.18 -16.10
C LEU A 271 -4.90 42.11 -15.17
N THR A 272 -6.22 41.89 -15.21
CA THR A 272 -6.93 40.94 -14.33
C THR A 272 -7.26 39.62 -15.03
N VAL A 273 -6.49 39.23 -16.04
CA VAL A 273 -6.66 37.94 -16.71
C VAL A 273 -6.32 36.81 -15.73
N GLU A 274 -7.21 35.84 -15.58
CA GLU A 274 -7.02 34.67 -14.71
C GLU A 274 -6.16 33.59 -15.39
N ASP A 275 -4.84 33.79 -15.44
CA ASP A 275 -3.90 32.85 -16.07
C ASP A 275 -2.94 32.15 -15.08
N PHE A 276 -3.39 31.99 -13.83
CA PHE A 276 -2.62 31.37 -12.75
C PHE A 276 -2.87 29.86 -12.54
N ASP A 277 -3.94 29.27 -13.12
CA ASP A 277 -4.18 27.82 -13.04
C ASP A 277 -3.18 27.05 -13.91
N VAL A 278 -2.42 26.15 -13.27
CA VAL A 278 -1.38 25.32 -13.89
C VAL A 278 -1.68 23.83 -13.79
N SER A 279 -2.93 23.45 -13.51
CA SER A 279 -3.35 22.04 -13.35
C SER A 279 -2.96 21.16 -14.54
N ASP A 280 -3.01 21.70 -15.76
CA ASP A 280 -2.58 21.02 -16.99
C ASP A 280 -1.10 20.59 -16.98
N ALA A 281 -0.23 21.31 -16.25
CA ALA A 281 1.20 20.97 -16.15
C ALA A 281 1.45 19.70 -15.33
N PHE A 282 0.49 19.28 -14.51
CA PHE A 282 0.59 18.10 -13.64
C PHE A 282 -0.22 16.90 -14.16
N GLN A 283 -0.82 17.01 -15.35
CA GLN A 283 -1.47 15.88 -16.03
C GLN A 283 -0.42 14.87 -16.51
N HIS A 284 -0.26 13.79 -15.76
CA HIS A 284 0.58 12.67 -16.16
C HIS A 284 -0.27 11.67 -16.96
N SER A 285 -0.19 11.71 -18.29
CA SER A 285 -0.74 10.66 -19.15
C SER A 285 -0.11 9.32 -18.78
N ARG A 286 -0.92 8.36 -18.29
CA ARG A 286 -0.50 6.95 -18.11
C ARG A 286 -0.39 6.17 -19.43
N SER A 287 -0.50 6.85 -20.57
CA SER A 287 -0.36 6.28 -21.91
C SER A 287 0.89 6.82 -22.59
N THR A 288 1.63 5.95 -23.26
CA THR A 288 2.80 6.27 -24.10
C THR A 288 2.45 7.06 -25.37
N GLU A 289 1.24 7.60 -25.49
CA GLU A 289 0.87 8.52 -26.56
C GLU A 289 0.92 9.96 -26.04
N SER A 290 2.01 10.63 -26.42
CA SER A 290 2.21 12.06 -26.27
C SER A 290 1.09 12.80 -27.01
N VAL A 291 0.04 13.20 -26.31
CA VAL A 291 -0.81 14.30 -26.75
C VAL A 291 -0.17 15.57 -26.19
N LYS A 292 0.67 16.20 -27.00
CA LYS A 292 1.12 17.57 -26.78
C LYS A 292 -0.13 18.44 -26.61
N SER A 293 -0.27 19.11 -25.47
CA SER A 293 -1.32 20.09 -25.22
C SER A 293 -1.07 21.32 -26.11
N ALA A 294 -1.47 21.25 -27.37
CA ALA A 294 -1.22 22.27 -28.40
C ALA A 294 -1.97 23.60 -28.12
N ALA A 295 -2.98 23.58 -27.26
CA ALA A 295 -3.75 24.78 -26.89
C ALA A 295 -2.94 25.72 -25.98
N SER A 296 -2.22 25.17 -24.99
CA SER A 296 -1.46 25.97 -24.02
C SER A 296 -0.15 26.52 -24.62
N GLU A 297 0.49 25.79 -25.55
CA GLU A 297 1.66 26.25 -26.31
C GLU A 297 1.38 27.50 -27.16
N THR A 298 0.14 27.70 -27.62
CA THR A 298 -0.21 28.82 -28.49
C THR A 298 -0.39 30.13 -27.72
N TYR A 299 -0.99 30.10 -26.52
CA TYR A 299 -1.20 31.28 -25.67
C TYR A 299 0.11 31.82 -25.07
N MET A 300 0.99 30.90 -24.63
CA MET A 300 2.30 31.21 -24.03
C MET A 300 3.44 31.32 -25.06
N SER A 301 3.15 31.31 -26.36
CA SER A 301 4.17 31.53 -27.38
C SER A 301 4.83 32.90 -27.22
N LYS A 302 6.17 32.95 -27.29
CA LYS A 302 6.97 34.17 -27.10
C LYS A 302 6.50 35.35 -27.95
N ILE A 303 6.02 35.08 -29.17
CA ILE A 303 5.51 36.09 -30.11
C ILE A 303 4.17 36.67 -29.61
N ASN A 304 3.27 35.83 -29.11
CA ASN A 304 1.96 36.26 -28.59
C ASN A 304 2.08 37.03 -27.28
N ILE A 305 3.03 36.63 -26.40
CA ILE A 305 3.35 37.39 -25.18
C ILE A 305 3.89 38.78 -25.53
N ALA A 306 4.85 38.87 -26.46
CA ALA A 306 5.42 40.16 -26.86
C ALA A 306 4.38 41.10 -27.47
N LYS A 307 3.49 40.57 -28.33
CA LYS A 307 2.41 41.35 -28.95
C LYS A 307 1.42 41.87 -27.90
N ARG A 308 1.00 41.04 -26.94
CA ARG A 308 0.10 41.46 -25.85
C ARG A 308 0.72 42.56 -24.99
N ARG A 309 1.99 42.40 -24.63
CA ARG A 309 2.74 43.40 -23.86
C ARG A 309 2.86 44.74 -24.59
N ALA A 310 3.14 44.72 -25.90
CA ALA A 310 3.19 45.94 -26.70
C ALA A 310 1.84 46.66 -26.73
N ASN A 311 0.75 45.92 -26.95
CA ASN A 311 -0.61 46.48 -26.92
C ASN A 311 -0.98 47.08 -25.55
N GLN A 312 -0.60 46.41 -24.46
CA GLN A 312 -0.79 46.94 -23.11
C GLN A 312 -0.04 48.27 -22.92
N GLN A 313 1.24 48.33 -23.31
CA GLN A 313 2.06 49.55 -23.21
C GLN A 313 1.49 50.71 -24.03
N GLU A 314 1.03 50.45 -25.25
CA GLU A 314 0.36 51.47 -26.08
C GLU A 314 -0.91 52.01 -25.40
N THR A 315 -1.69 51.12 -24.78
CA THR A 315 -2.91 51.50 -24.04
C THR A 315 -2.58 52.29 -22.77
N GLU A 316 -1.52 51.93 -22.04
CA GLU A 316 -1.03 52.69 -20.88
C GLU A 316 -0.60 54.10 -21.28
N MET A 317 0.16 54.23 -22.37
CA MET A 317 0.58 55.54 -22.90
C MET A 317 -0.62 56.40 -23.30
N PHE A 318 -1.63 55.80 -23.94
CA PHE A 318 -2.86 56.50 -24.27
C PHE A 318 -3.63 56.93 -23.02
N TYR A 319 -3.75 56.06 -22.01
CA TYR A 319 -4.37 56.37 -20.73
C TYR A 319 -3.71 57.59 -20.05
N PHE A 320 -2.38 57.63 -19.96
CA PHE A 320 -1.67 58.77 -19.38
C PHE A 320 -1.83 60.05 -20.21
N THR A 321 -1.93 59.93 -21.54
CA THR A 321 -2.23 61.07 -22.42
C THR A 321 -3.61 61.64 -22.12
N CYS A 322 -4.65 60.79 -22.08
CA CYS A 322 -6.01 61.20 -21.72
C CYS A 322 -6.09 61.78 -20.31
N LEU A 323 -5.39 61.17 -19.35
CA LEU A 323 -5.32 61.65 -17.98
C LEU A 323 -4.72 63.06 -17.94
N SER A 324 -3.59 63.28 -18.63
CA SER A 324 -2.98 64.61 -18.73
C SER A 324 -3.92 65.64 -19.35
N THR A 325 -4.70 65.26 -20.37
CA THR A 325 -5.70 66.15 -20.98
C THR A 325 -6.86 66.44 -20.03
N HIS A 326 -7.28 65.48 -19.21
CA HIS A 326 -8.34 65.69 -18.22
C HIS A 326 -7.96 66.72 -17.13
N TRP A 327 -6.67 66.79 -16.78
CA TRP A 327 -6.15 67.71 -15.77
C TRP A 327 -5.82 69.12 -16.28
N GLN A 328 -5.80 69.34 -17.59
CA GLN A 328 -5.52 70.64 -18.23
C GLN A 328 -6.77 71.50 -18.39
#